data_AF-A0A557SSV2-F1
#
_entry.id   AF-A0A557SSV2-F1
#
_cell.length_a   1.000
_cell.length_b   1.000
_cell.length_c   1.000
_cell.angle_alpha   90.00
_cell.angle_beta   90.00
_cell.angle_gamma   90.00
#
_symmetry.space_group_name_H-M   'P 1'
#
loop_
_entity.id
_entity.type
_entity.pdbx_description
1 polymer ?
#
loop_
_entity_poly.entity_id
_entity_poly.type
_entity_poly.pdbx_seq_one_letter_code
_entity_poly.pdbx_strand_id
1 'polypeptide(L)' 'MEENTDRNQKSLLTFSNIQYLVEGLDVLLHTNLDGDKRTKVIKLRDDLTDYINNFFNEYS' A
#
# COMPACT_ATOMS: atom_id res chain seq x y z
N MET A 1 0.10 -34.03 -13.41
CA MET A 1 0.41 -33.53 -12.06
C MET A 1 0.11 -32.06 -12.05
N GLU A 2 -1.13 -31.71 -11.76
CA GLU A 2 -1.49 -30.38 -11.29
C GLU A 2 -1.24 -30.38 -9.79
N GLU A 3 -0.47 -29.42 -9.29
CA GLU A 3 -0.69 -28.78 -7.98
C GLU A 3 0.43 -27.78 -7.65
N ASN A 4 0.01 -26.57 -7.24
CA ASN A 4 0.78 -25.48 -6.59
C ASN A 4 1.19 -24.26 -7.45
N THR A 5 0.27 -23.66 -8.20
CA THR A 5 0.38 -22.25 -8.63
C THR A 5 -0.58 -21.29 -7.92
N ASP A 6 -1.36 -21.76 -6.94
CA ASP A 6 -2.33 -20.93 -6.19
C ASP A 6 -1.74 -20.18 -4.98
N ARG A 7 -0.46 -20.36 -4.64
CA ARG A 7 0.17 -19.69 -3.48
C ARG A 7 0.88 -18.36 -3.79
N ASN A 8 0.92 -17.95 -5.06
CA ASN A 8 1.56 -16.71 -5.51
C ASN A 8 0.58 -15.66 -6.07
N GLN A 9 -0.74 -15.83 -5.85
CA GLN A 9 -1.74 -14.83 -6.27
C GLN A 9 -1.86 -13.62 -5.33
N LYS A 10 -1.20 -13.63 -4.16
CA LYS A 10 -0.79 -12.38 -3.51
C LYS A 10 0.39 -11.85 -4.32
N SER A 11 0.09 -11.11 -5.39
CA SER A 11 1.09 -10.26 -6.03
C SER A 11 1.73 -9.43 -4.92
N LEU A 12 2.96 -9.77 -4.53
CA LEU A 12 3.74 -8.99 -3.59
C LEU A 12 3.81 -7.59 -4.17
N LEU A 13 3.16 -6.63 -3.51
CA LEU A 13 3.26 -5.25 -3.92
C LEU A 13 4.74 -4.90 -3.89
N THR A 14 5.29 -4.62 -5.07
CA THR A 14 6.67 -4.17 -5.19
C THR A 14 6.78 -2.78 -4.56
N PHE A 15 7.97 -2.40 -4.12
CA PHE A 15 8.24 -1.07 -3.59
C PHE A 15 7.67 0.04 -4.51
N SER A 16 7.91 -0.07 -5.82
CA SER A 16 7.38 0.88 -6.81
C SER A 16 5.84 0.92 -6.87
N ASN A 17 5.17 -0.23 -6.73
CA ASN A 17 3.71 -0.27 -6.70
C ASN A 17 3.16 0.45 -5.47
N ILE A 18 3.84 0.32 -4.31
CA ILE A 18 3.38 0.95 -3.06
C ILE A 18 3.63 2.46 -3.08
N GLN A 19 4.78 2.90 -3.60
CA GLN A 19 5.05 4.32 -3.78
C GLN A 19 3.99 4.99 -4.66
N TYR A 20 3.64 4.37 -5.79
CA TYR A 20 2.60 4.88 -6.68
C TYR A 20 1.24 5.00 -5.98
N LEU A 21 0.90 4.05 -5.11
CA LEU A 21 -0.33 4.11 -4.31
C LEU A 21 -0.26 5.24 -3.27
N VAL A 22 0.84 5.42 -2.56
CA VAL A 22 1.04 6.51 -1.58
C VAL A 22 0.88 7.87 -2.26
N GLU A 23 1.50 8.09 -3.42
CA GLU A 23 1.36 9.32 -4.21
C GLU A 23 -0.10 9.58 -4.61
N GLY A 24 -0.82 8.55 -5.06
CA GLY A 24 -2.23 8.65 -5.40
C GLY A 24 -3.11 9.01 -4.20
N LEU A 25 -2.81 8.48 -3.01
CA LEU A 25 -3.52 8.82 -1.77
C LEU A 25 -3.23 10.26 -1.34
N ASP A 26 -1.99 10.73 -1.48
CA ASP A 26 -1.65 12.13 -1.23
C ASP A 26 -2.41 13.07 -2.16
N VAL A 27 -2.49 12.79 -3.46
CA VAL A 27 -3.31 13.56 -4.39
C VAL A 27 -4.79 13.54 -3.98
N LEU A 28 -5.32 12.37 -3.59
CA LEU A 28 -6.71 12.23 -3.16
C LEU A 28 -7.03 13.10 -1.92
N LEU A 29 -6.08 13.27 -0.99
CA LEU A 29 -6.24 14.12 0.20
C LEU A 29 -6.36 15.62 -0.12
N HIS A 30 -5.88 16.06 -1.30
CA HIS A 30 -6.04 17.43 -1.77
C HIS A 30 -7.44 17.70 -2.35
N THR A 31 -8.29 16.67 -2.47
CA THR A 31 -9.68 16.80 -2.91
C THR A 31 -10.64 17.03 -1.74
N ASN A 32 -11.89 17.37 -2.05
CA ASN A 32 -12.93 17.59 -1.04
C ASN A 32 -13.52 16.26 -0.54
N LEU A 33 -12.74 15.51 0.23
CA LEU A 33 -13.19 14.31 0.95
C LEU A 33 -13.94 14.72 2.23
N ASP A 34 -15.04 14.03 2.52
CA ASP A 34 -15.66 14.09 3.85
C ASP A 34 -14.72 13.53 4.94
N GLY A 35 -15.00 13.88 6.20
CA GLY A 35 -14.12 13.55 7.34
C GLY A 35 -13.82 12.06 7.50
N ASP A 36 -14.81 11.20 7.27
CA ASP A 36 -14.66 9.75 7.38
C ASP A 36 -13.79 9.20 6.25
N LYS A 37 -14.05 9.63 5.01
CA LYS A 37 -13.23 9.24 3.86
C LYS A 37 -11.81 9.74 4.00
N ARG A 38 -11.61 10.99 4.41
CA ARG A 38 -10.29 11.57 4.67
C ARG A 38 -9.53 10.75 5.70
N THR A 39 -10.18 10.37 6.81
CA THR A 39 -9.56 9.57 7.87
C THR A 39 -9.10 8.20 7.36
N LYS A 40 -9.92 7.54 6.52
CA LYS A 40 -9.56 6.25 5.91
C LYS A 40 -8.40 6.39 4.92
N VAL A 41 -8.36 7.45 4.13
CA VAL A 41 -7.28 7.71 3.17
C VAL A 41 -5.96 7.99 3.89
N ILE A 42 -5.98 8.80 4.94
CA ILE A 42 -4.80 9.04 5.79
C ILE A 42 -4.28 7.73 6.36
N LYS A 43 -5.17 6.95 6.99
CA LYS A 43 -4.79 5.67 7.58
C LYS A 43 -4.14 4.72 6.57
N LEU A 44 -4.74 4.57 5.38
CA LEU A 44 -4.19 3.70 4.35
C LEU A 44 -2.82 4.19 3.85
N ARG A 45 -2.64 5.50 3.69
CA ARG A 45 -1.35 6.08 3.27
C ARG A 45 -0.27 5.81 4.32
N ASP A 46 -0.61 5.98 5.60
CA ASP A 46 0.31 5.76 6.71
C ASP A 46 0.68 4.28 6.81
N ASP A 47 -0.30 3.37 6.74
CA ASP A 47 -0.09 1.92 6.73
C ASP A 47 0.85 1.46 5.58
N LEU A 48 0.70 2.04 4.38
CA LEU A 48 1.55 1.74 3.23
C LEU A 48 2.97 2.31 3.37
N THR A 49 3.10 3.49 3.98
CA THR A 49 4.40 4.11 4.26
C THR A 49 5.17 3.30 5.31
N ASP A 50 4.49 2.85 6.36
CA ASP A 50 5.07 1.98 7.37
C ASP A 50 5.47 0.62 6.81
N TYR A 51 4.66 0.06 5.90
CA TYR A 51 5.04 -1.15 5.18
C TYR A 51 6.34 -0.97 4.39
N ILE A 52 6.50 0.15 3.67
CA ILE A 52 7.75 0.48 2.96
C ILE A 52 8.93 0.58 3.93
N ASN A 53 8.76 1.29 5.05
CA ASN A 53 9.84 1.50 6.02
C ASN A 53 10.30 0.17 6.64
N ASN A 54 9.36 -0.74 6.88
CA ASN A 54 9.66 -2.06 7.43
C ASN A 54 10.18 -3.05 6.38
N PHE A 55 9.86 -2.86 5.10
CA PHE A 55 10.33 -3.72 4.00
C PHE A 55 11.86 -3.82 3.94
N PHE A 56 12.58 -2.75 4.29
CA PHE A 56 14.05 -2.76 4.32
C PHE A 56 14.65 -3.30 5.64
N ASN A 57 13.86 -3.30 6.73
CA ASN A 57 14.31 -3.80 8.03
C ASN A 57 14.33 -5.33 8.10
N GLU A 58 13.51 -6.03 7.30
CA GLU A 58 13.49 -7.51 7.27
C GLU A 58 14.69 -8.13 6.54
N TYR A 59 15.50 -7.32 5.83
CA TYR A 59 16.70 -7.78 5.10
C TYR A 59 18.02 -7.41 5.80
N SER A 60 17.98 -6.94 7.05
CA SER A 60 19.16 -6.55 7.85
C SER A 60 19.64 -7.65 8.80
#